data_AF-A0A3M7G7B1-F1
#
_entry.id   AF-A0A3M7G7B1-F1
#
_cell.length_a   1.000
_cell.length_b   1.000
_cell.length_c   1.000
_cell.angle_alpha   90.00
_cell.angle_beta   90.00
_cell.angle_gamma   90.00
#
_symmetry.space_group_name_H-M   'P 1'
#
loop_
_entity.id
_entity.type
_entity.pdbx_description
1 polymer ?
#
loop_
_entity_poly.entity_id
_entity_poly.type
_entity_poly.pdbx_seq_one_letter_code
_entity_poly.pdbx_strand_id
1 'polypeptide(L)'
;MVNFKYLIIALCLAALAASKSINNGMKLKILPLGASIVWGQNSADGNGFRGGLRKALIAGGNKYVSMVGTPRTFVLLSTLIPSRNANQEACIRRFNAALPGVVAAAKRGGQKVALVDMHAVVPVREISGDGTHPTNAGYQLMAKAWYRAMVKHAGKISAPNPKGRAAPR
;
A
#
# COMPACT_ATOMS: atom_id res chain seq x y z
N MET A 1 -34.56 -67.58 1.38
CA MET A 1 -35.02 -66.18 1.43
C MET A 1 -34.50 -65.53 2.70
N VAL A 2 -33.48 -64.68 2.61
CA VAL A 2 -33.10 -63.70 3.65
C VAL A 2 -32.86 -62.39 2.93
N ASN A 3 -33.54 -61.34 3.37
CA ASN A 3 -33.74 -60.07 2.68
C ASN A 3 -32.71 -59.05 3.19
N PHE A 4 -31.68 -58.74 2.40
CA PHE A 4 -30.70 -57.70 2.74
C PHE A 4 -31.14 -56.36 2.10
N LYS A 5 -31.93 -55.60 2.86
CA LYS A 5 -32.04 -54.14 2.72
C LYS A 5 -31.04 -53.51 3.69
N TYR A 6 -30.55 -52.32 3.37
CA TYR A 6 -29.57 -51.49 4.11
C TYR A 6 -28.08 -51.73 3.79
N LEU A 7 -27.61 -51.13 2.69
CA LEU A 7 -26.25 -50.58 2.66
C LEU A 7 -26.34 -49.08 2.42
N ILE A 8 -26.56 -48.36 3.52
CA ILE A 8 -26.28 -46.93 3.61
C ILE A 8 -24.76 -46.82 3.76
N ILE A 9 -24.06 -46.49 2.67
CA ILE A 9 -22.87 -45.64 2.76
C ILE A 9 -23.17 -44.43 1.87
N ALA A 10 -24.09 -43.59 2.36
CA ALA A 10 -24.05 -42.19 2.04
C ALA A 10 -22.74 -41.67 2.68
N LEU A 11 -21.68 -41.64 1.88
CA LEU A 11 -20.44 -40.99 2.27
C LEU A 11 -20.75 -39.51 2.43
N CYS A 12 -20.98 -39.16 3.69
CA CYS A 12 -20.76 -37.88 4.32
C CYS A 12 -19.74 -37.02 3.53
N LEU A 13 -20.17 -35.95 2.87
CA LEU A 13 -19.92 -34.56 3.26
C LEU A 13 -20.39 -33.63 2.11
N ALA A 14 -21.40 -32.82 2.38
CA ALA A 14 -21.49 -31.54 1.69
C ALA A 14 -20.25 -30.70 2.07
N ALA A 15 -19.81 -29.85 1.13
CA ALA A 15 -18.66 -28.94 1.19
C ALA A 15 -17.32 -29.61 0.87
N LEU A 16 -16.52 -29.09 -0.06
CA LEU A 16 -16.22 -27.68 -0.23
C LEU A 16 -16.70 -27.17 -1.59
N ALA A 17 -17.49 -26.08 -1.57
CA ALA A 17 -17.20 -25.02 -2.52
C ALA A 17 -15.71 -24.70 -2.31
N ALA A 18 -14.85 -25.22 -3.20
CA ALA A 18 -13.43 -24.93 -3.13
C ALA A 18 -13.35 -23.41 -3.20
N SER A 19 -13.05 -22.80 -2.05
CA SER A 19 -12.75 -21.40 -1.94
C SER A 19 -11.72 -21.12 -3.03
N LYS A 20 -12.12 -20.48 -4.12
CA LYS A 20 -11.23 -20.33 -5.27
C LYS A 20 -10.26 -19.23 -4.91
N SER A 21 -9.19 -19.66 -4.24
CA SER A 21 -8.09 -18.80 -3.87
C SER A 21 -7.68 -18.01 -5.11
N ILE A 22 -7.46 -16.72 -4.93
CA ILE A 22 -6.97 -15.86 -6.01
C ILE A 22 -5.62 -16.42 -6.42
N ASN A 23 -5.54 -16.83 -7.69
CA ASN A 23 -4.33 -17.34 -8.30
C ASN A 23 -3.65 -18.46 -7.47
N ASN A 24 -4.41 -19.52 -7.19
CA ASN A 24 -3.94 -20.72 -6.48
C ASN A 24 -3.27 -20.42 -5.13
N GLY A 25 -3.81 -19.46 -4.38
CA GLY A 25 -3.34 -19.16 -3.02
C GLY A 25 -2.13 -18.24 -2.99
N MET A 26 -1.89 -17.48 -4.06
CA MET A 26 -0.84 -16.46 -4.12
C MET A 26 -0.86 -15.57 -2.88
N LYS A 27 0.34 -15.23 -2.38
CA LYS A 27 0.51 -14.29 -1.27
C LYS A 27 0.08 -12.90 -1.71
N LEU A 28 -0.88 -12.30 -1.02
CA LEU A 28 -1.42 -10.98 -1.34
C LEU A 28 -0.83 -9.91 -0.42
N LYS A 29 -0.33 -8.83 -1.02
CA LYS A 29 -0.07 -7.56 -0.33
C LYS A 29 -1.03 -6.52 -0.89
N ILE A 30 -1.98 -6.08 -0.07
CA ILE A 30 -3.05 -5.18 -0.49
C ILE A 30 -2.87 -3.87 0.24
N LEU A 31 -2.74 -2.76 -0.48
CA LEU A 31 -2.66 -1.40 0.06
C LEU A 31 -3.92 -0.60 -0.32
N PRO A 32 -4.94 -0.55 0.54
CA PRO A 32 -6.06 0.36 0.33
C PRO A 32 -5.58 1.79 0.59
N LEU A 33 -5.71 2.66 -0.42
CA LEU A 33 -5.38 4.09 -0.32
C LEU A 33 -6.67 4.90 -0.24
N GLY A 34 -6.77 5.79 0.75
CA GLY A 34 -7.93 6.67 0.92
C GLY A 34 -7.94 7.36 2.28
N ALA A 35 -9.03 8.10 2.56
CA ALA A 35 -9.19 8.93 3.75
C ALA A 35 -10.03 8.20 4.84
N SER A 36 -11.03 8.88 5.42
CA SER A 36 -11.87 8.40 6.54
C SER A 36 -12.51 7.03 6.31
N ILE A 37 -12.96 6.73 5.09
CA ILE A 37 -13.56 5.42 4.73
C ILE A 37 -12.53 4.31 4.83
N VAL A 38 -11.33 4.56 4.28
CA VAL A 38 -10.23 3.61 4.41
C VAL A 38 -9.84 3.51 5.87
N TRP A 39 -9.68 4.61 6.61
CA TRP A 39 -9.39 4.61 8.05
C TRP A 39 -10.41 3.79 8.87
N GLY A 40 -11.66 3.69 8.43
CA GLY A 40 -12.73 2.98 9.12
C GLY A 40 -13.49 3.89 10.09
N GLN A 41 -13.76 5.14 9.72
CA GLN A 41 -14.48 6.08 10.57
C GLN A 41 -15.86 5.51 10.92
N ASN A 42 -16.19 5.49 12.21
CA ASN A 42 -17.37 4.85 12.80
C ASN A 42 -17.37 3.31 12.79
N SER A 43 -16.27 2.64 12.38
CA SER A 43 -16.12 1.19 12.57
C SER A 43 -15.82 0.89 14.03
N ALA A 44 -16.65 0.08 14.69
CA ALA A 44 -16.45 -0.30 16.09
C ALA A 44 -15.07 -0.94 16.35
N ASP A 45 -14.53 -1.65 15.37
CA ASP A 45 -13.24 -2.34 15.44
C ASP A 45 -12.07 -1.54 14.82
N GLY A 46 -12.32 -0.33 14.33
CA GLY A 46 -11.33 0.51 13.64
C GLY A 46 -10.74 -0.07 12.35
N ASN A 47 -11.23 -1.21 11.83
CA ASN A 47 -10.71 -1.80 10.60
C ASN A 47 -11.49 -1.38 9.36
N GLY A 48 -12.74 -0.96 9.52
CA GLY A 48 -13.65 -0.73 8.41
C GLY A 48 -13.75 -1.97 7.51
N PHE A 49 -13.93 -1.75 6.20
CA PHE A 49 -14.03 -2.85 5.23
C PHE A 49 -12.78 -3.75 5.17
N ARG A 50 -11.61 -3.26 5.61
CA ARG A 50 -10.33 -3.97 5.50
C ARG A 50 -10.32 -5.26 6.31
N GLY A 51 -10.97 -5.26 7.48
CA GLY A 51 -11.10 -6.43 8.33
C GLY A 51 -11.93 -7.51 7.64
N GLY A 52 -13.10 -7.13 7.12
CA GLY A 52 -13.98 -8.01 6.35
C GLY A 52 -13.32 -8.57 5.09
N LEU A 53 -12.68 -7.71 4.29
CA LEU A 53 -11.95 -8.10 3.08
C LEU A 53 -10.86 -9.12 3.39
N ARG A 54 -10.04 -8.89 4.42
CA ARG A 54 -8.98 -9.83 4.80
C ARG A 54 -9.56 -11.18 5.24
N LYS A 55 -10.64 -11.18 6.04
CA LYS A 55 -11.32 -12.42 6.46
C LYS A 55 -11.85 -13.19 5.26
N ALA A 56 -12.52 -12.50 4.33
CA ALA A 56 -13.06 -13.12 3.12
C ALA A 56 -11.96 -13.72 2.23
N LEU A 57 -10.82 -13.05 2.06
CA LEU A 57 -9.70 -13.58 1.27
C LEU A 57 -9.04 -14.81 1.90
N ILE A 58 -8.91 -14.83 3.23
CA ILE A 58 -8.38 -15.99 3.96
C ILE A 58 -9.36 -17.17 3.89
N ALA A 59 -10.64 -16.93 4.14
CA ALA A 59 -11.70 -17.92 3.96
C ALA A 59 -11.80 -18.39 2.50
N GLY A 60 -11.44 -17.50 1.56
CA GLY A 60 -11.30 -17.72 0.13
C GLY A 60 -10.12 -18.62 -0.28
N GLY A 61 -9.24 -19.00 0.65
CA GLY A 61 -8.10 -19.90 0.39
C GLY A 61 -6.75 -19.20 0.19
N ASN A 62 -6.69 -17.86 0.20
CA ASN A 62 -5.41 -17.13 0.24
C ASN A 62 -4.90 -17.08 1.68
N LYS A 63 -4.08 -18.07 2.08
CA LYS A 63 -3.54 -18.19 3.45
C LYS A 63 -2.71 -16.99 3.90
N TYR A 64 -2.08 -16.27 2.96
CA TYR A 64 -1.17 -15.17 3.26
C TYR A 64 -1.70 -13.85 2.66
N VAL A 65 -2.46 -13.11 3.47
CA VAL A 65 -2.99 -11.78 3.10
C VAL A 65 -2.46 -10.74 4.08
N SER A 66 -1.62 -9.84 3.57
CA SER A 66 -1.09 -8.69 4.29
C SER A 66 -1.80 -7.42 3.84
N MET A 67 -2.54 -6.79 4.74
CA MET A 67 -3.07 -5.44 4.52
C MET A 67 -1.96 -4.43 4.82
N VAL A 68 -1.35 -3.91 3.77
CA VAL A 68 -0.43 -2.77 3.84
C VAL A 68 -1.30 -1.51 4.00
N GLY A 69 -0.91 -0.57 4.86
CA GLY A 69 -1.79 0.55 5.25
C GLY A 69 -2.32 0.48 6.68
N THR A 70 -1.76 -0.43 7.49
CA THR A 70 -1.91 -0.32 8.95
C THR A 70 -1.32 1.02 9.42
N PRO A 71 -1.78 1.61 10.54
CA PRO A 71 -1.22 2.84 11.13
C PRO A 71 0.29 2.80 11.45
N ARG A 72 1.00 1.73 11.08
CA ARG A 72 2.45 1.57 11.21
C ARG A 72 3.22 1.82 9.91
N THR A 73 2.57 1.85 8.74
CA THR A 73 3.27 2.08 7.47
C THR A 73 3.91 3.47 7.47
N PHE A 74 5.20 3.52 7.13
CA PHE A 74 5.90 4.78 6.88
C PHE A 74 5.80 5.10 5.39
N VAL A 75 5.26 6.26 5.05
CA VAL A 75 5.13 6.73 3.66
C VAL A 75 6.20 7.77 3.38
N LEU A 76 7.00 7.52 2.36
CA LEU A 76 7.84 8.56 1.77
C LEU A 76 7.11 9.09 0.54
N LEU A 77 6.78 10.38 0.54
CA LEU A 77 6.12 11.08 -0.55
C LEU A 77 7.17 11.95 -1.24
N SER A 78 7.29 11.89 -2.57
CA SER A 78 8.19 12.81 -3.29
C SER A 78 7.44 14.01 -3.85
N THR A 79 8.16 15.11 -4.03
CA THR A 79 7.77 16.11 -5.03
C THR A 79 7.96 15.56 -6.45
N LEU A 80 7.35 16.20 -7.44
CA LEU A 80 7.69 15.98 -8.85
C LEU A 80 9.05 16.60 -9.17
N ILE A 81 9.78 16.01 -10.12
CA ILE A 81 11.04 16.54 -10.66
C ILE A 81 10.79 17.73 -11.61
N PRO A 82 11.82 18.52 -11.98
CA PRO A 82 11.64 19.60 -12.94
C PRO A 82 11.32 19.11 -14.35
N SER A 83 10.65 19.97 -15.13
CA SER A 83 10.46 19.79 -16.58
C SER A 83 11.22 20.87 -17.36
N ARG A 84 11.66 20.55 -18.59
CA ARG A 84 12.19 21.57 -19.52
C ARG A 84 11.08 22.40 -20.18
N ASN A 85 9.83 21.92 -20.14
CA ASN A 85 8.68 22.66 -20.63
C ASN A 85 8.22 23.68 -19.57
N ALA A 86 8.28 24.97 -19.90
CA ALA A 86 8.00 26.05 -18.95
C ALA A 86 6.57 26.02 -18.38
N ASN A 87 5.56 25.68 -19.19
CA ASN A 87 4.17 25.59 -18.75
C ASN A 87 3.98 24.41 -17.79
N GLN A 88 4.57 23.26 -18.11
CA GLN A 88 4.55 22.09 -17.25
C GLN A 88 5.30 22.34 -15.94
N GLU A 89 6.46 22.99 -16.00
CA GLU A 89 7.27 23.37 -14.83
C GLU A 89 6.51 24.33 -13.91
N ALA A 90 5.75 25.29 -14.45
CA ALA A 90 4.89 26.15 -13.66
C ALA A 90 3.79 25.36 -12.91
N CYS A 91 3.16 24.39 -13.58
CA CYS A 91 2.19 23.48 -12.97
C CYS A 91 2.83 22.59 -11.89
N ILE A 92 4.01 22.03 -12.17
CA ILE A 92 4.80 21.22 -11.24
C ILE A 92 5.11 22.01 -9.97
N ARG A 93 5.56 23.27 -10.10
CA ARG A 93 5.85 24.13 -8.95
C ARG A 93 4.63 24.39 -8.10
N ARG A 94 3.47 24.70 -8.72
CA ARG A 94 2.20 24.88 -8.00
C ARG A 94 1.79 23.61 -7.25
N PHE A 95 1.88 22.45 -7.89
CA PHE A 95 1.57 21.17 -7.26
C PHE A 95 2.52 20.87 -6.10
N ASN A 96 3.83 20.98 -6.32
CA ASN A 96 4.86 20.72 -5.33
C ASN A 96 4.74 21.63 -4.11
N ALA A 97 4.35 22.90 -4.29
CA ALA A 97 4.14 23.85 -3.19
C ALA A 97 3.01 23.43 -2.23
N ALA A 98 2.05 22.62 -2.67
CA ALA A 98 0.97 22.12 -1.81
C ALA A 98 1.39 20.91 -0.96
N LEU A 99 2.39 20.14 -1.40
CA LEU A 99 2.76 18.86 -0.76
C LEU A 99 3.24 18.99 0.69
N PRO A 100 4.02 20.02 1.10
CA PRO A 100 4.33 20.23 2.51
C PRO A 100 3.08 20.34 3.39
N GLY A 101 2.02 21.01 2.91
CA GLY A 101 0.74 21.13 3.60
C GLY A 101 0.03 19.79 3.74
N VAL A 102 0.02 18.97 2.69
CA VAL A 102 -0.53 17.60 2.70
C VAL A 102 0.21 16.73 3.71
N VAL A 103 1.54 16.76 3.71
CA VAL A 103 2.38 16.00 4.66
C VAL A 103 2.13 16.45 6.10
N ALA A 104 1.99 17.76 6.33
CA ALA A 104 1.67 18.30 7.65
C ALA A 104 0.28 17.84 8.13
N ALA A 105 -0.73 17.88 7.26
CA ALA A 105 -2.07 17.40 7.59
C ALA A 105 -2.09 15.90 7.91
N ALA A 106 -1.41 15.08 7.10
CA ALA A 106 -1.28 13.65 7.35
C ALA A 106 -0.57 13.35 8.68
N LYS A 107 0.50 14.07 9.01
CA LYS A 107 1.18 13.97 10.31
C LYS A 107 0.26 14.34 11.48
N ARG A 108 -0.52 15.43 11.36
CA ARG A 108 -1.53 15.80 12.38
C ARG A 108 -2.59 14.71 12.56
N GLY A 109 -2.95 14.02 11.48
CA GLY A 109 -3.82 12.84 11.51
C GLY A 109 -3.16 11.55 12.01
N GLY A 110 -1.95 11.61 12.58
CA GLY A 110 -1.24 10.46 13.13
C GLY A 110 -0.52 9.57 12.11
N GLN A 111 -0.48 9.96 10.83
CA GLN A 111 0.19 9.18 9.80
C GLN A 111 1.71 9.41 9.86
N LYS A 112 2.46 8.32 9.65
CA LYS A 112 3.91 8.37 9.54
C LYS A 112 4.30 8.68 8.10
N VAL A 113 4.46 9.95 7.77
CA VAL A 113 4.85 10.40 6.43
C VAL A 113 6.03 11.36 6.46
N ALA A 114 6.89 11.31 5.44
CA ALA A 114 7.91 12.32 5.20
C ALA A 114 7.98 12.68 3.72
N LEU A 115 8.34 13.95 3.44
CA LEU A 115 8.53 14.46 2.09
C LEU A 115 9.98 14.25 1.64
N VAL A 116 10.17 13.82 0.39
CA VAL A 116 11.44 13.75 -0.32
C VAL A 116 11.39 14.79 -1.44
N ASP A 117 12.17 15.86 -1.30
CA ASP A 117 12.20 16.93 -2.29
C ASP A 117 13.03 16.48 -3.50
N MET A 118 12.35 15.87 -4.48
CA MET A 118 12.96 15.40 -5.71
C MET A 118 13.20 16.54 -6.70
N HIS A 119 12.45 17.64 -6.58
CA HIS A 119 12.57 18.80 -7.45
C HIS A 119 13.91 19.51 -7.21
N ALA A 120 14.30 19.65 -5.95
CA ALA A 120 15.59 20.22 -5.57
C ALA A 120 16.78 19.28 -5.89
N VAL A 121 16.56 17.97 -5.94
CA VAL A 121 17.63 16.97 -6.13
C VAL A 121 18.01 16.78 -7.59
N VAL A 122 17.05 16.82 -8.51
CA VAL A 122 17.27 16.56 -9.94
C VAL A 122 17.38 17.91 -10.65
N PRO A 123 18.58 18.36 -11.06
CA PRO A 123 18.69 19.61 -11.79
C PRO A 123 18.18 19.44 -13.24
N VAL A 124 17.69 20.53 -13.84
CA VAL A 124 17.11 20.53 -15.21
C VAL A 124 18.07 19.96 -16.28
N ARG A 125 19.39 20.12 -16.08
CA ARG A 125 20.42 19.53 -16.97
C ARG A 125 20.35 18.00 -17.05
N GLU A 126 19.85 17.35 -15.99
CA GLU A 126 19.66 15.91 -15.92
C GLU A 126 18.25 15.47 -16.34
N ILE A 127 17.48 16.36 -16.96
CA ILE A 127 16.29 16.00 -17.74
C ILE A 127 16.75 15.77 -19.19
N SER A 128 16.24 14.73 -19.83
CA SER A 128 16.63 14.33 -21.18
C SER A 128 16.16 15.32 -22.25
N GLY A 129 16.48 15.03 -23.51
CA GLY A 129 15.99 15.81 -24.66
C GLY A 129 14.47 15.83 -24.82
N ASP A 130 13.75 14.86 -24.24
CA ASP A 130 12.28 14.82 -24.27
C ASP A 130 11.61 15.82 -23.31
N GLY A 131 12.40 16.49 -22.47
CA GLY A 131 11.95 17.53 -21.57
C GLY A 131 11.18 17.07 -20.34
N THR A 132 10.99 15.76 -20.12
CA THR A 132 10.21 15.22 -18.99
C THR A 132 10.99 14.17 -18.19
N HIS A 133 11.67 13.24 -18.86
CA HIS A 133 12.29 12.10 -18.18
C HIS A 133 13.74 12.40 -17.80
N PRO A 134 14.23 11.92 -16.64
CA PRO A 134 15.64 12.05 -16.28
C PRO A 134 16.59 11.32 -17.24
N THR A 135 17.84 11.78 -17.30
CA THR A 135 18.98 11.01 -17.80
C THR A 135 19.33 9.90 -16.81
N ASN A 136 20.27 9.02 -17.18
CA ASN A 136 20.83 8.03 -16.24
C ASN A 136 21.40 8.67 -14.97
N ALA A 137 22.13 9.78 -15.11
CA ALA A 137 22.67 10.52 -13.97
C ALA A 137 21.54 11.16 -13.12
N GLY A 138 20.49 11.67 -13.74
CA GLY A 138 19.28 12.13 -13.04
C GLY A 138 18.61 11.02 -12.21
N TYR A 139 18.43 9.83 -12.78
CA TYR A 139 17.91 8.68 -12.04
C TYR A 139 18.80 8.26 -10.86
N GLN A 140 20.13 8.35 -11.00
CA GLN A 140 21.05 8.06 -9.89
C GLN A 140 20.92 9.07 -8.75
N LEU A 141 20.67 10.34 -9.05
CA LEU A 141 20.38 11.36 -8.03
C LEU A 141 19.08 11.05 -7.28
N MET A 142 18.03 10.65 -8.00
CA MET A 142 16.76 10.24 -7.39
C MET A 142 16.96 9.03 -6.48
N ALA A 143 17.66 7.99 -6.93
CA ALA A 143 17.96 6.80 -6.14
C ALA A 143 18.70 7.15 -4.84
N LYS A 144 19.70 8.04 -4.92
CA LYS A 144 20.44 8.53 -3.76
C LYS A 144 19.56 9.30 -2.78
N ALA A 145 18.62 10.10 -3.26
CA ALA A 145 17.68 10.84 -2.42
C ALA A 145 16.70 9.91 -1.70
N TRP A 146 16.12 8.94 -2.41
CA TRP A 146 15.28 7.90 -1.79
C TRP A 146 16.05 7.11 -0.74
N TYR A 147 17.27 6.66 -1.05
CA TYR A 147 18.10 5.92 -0.11
C TYR A 147 18.40 6.72 1.15
N ARG A 148 18.82 7.98 1.01
CA ARG A 148 19.06 8.88 2.15
C ARG A 148 17.80 9.07 3.00
N ALA A 149 16.63 9.22 2.37
CA ALA A 149 15.36 9.35 3.08
C ALA A 149 14.98 8.05 3.84
N MET A 150 15.21 6.89 3.24
CA MET A 150 15.01 5.59 3.88
C MET A 150 15.92 5.41 5.09
N VAL A 151 17.24 5.69 4.95
CA VAL A 151 18.21 5.63 6.06
C VAL A 151 17.83 6.61 7.16
N LYS A 152 17.52 7.87 6.83
CA LYS A 152 17.10 8.91 7.78
C LYS A 152 15.87 8.51 8.61
N HIS A 153 14.98 7.69 8.03
CA HIS A 153 13.75 7.26 8.66
C HIS A 153 13.72 5.77 9.03
N ALA A 154 14.87 5.08 8.99
CA ALA A 154 14.95 3.64 9.23
C ALA A 154 14.33 3.23 10.57
N GLY A 155 14.60 3.98 11.65
CA GLY A 155 14.00 3.72 12.98
C GLY A 155 12.47 3.91 13.05
N LYS A 156 11.85 4.51 12.03
CA LYS A 156 10.40 4.68 11.91
C LYS A 156 9.76 3.64 10.99
N ILE A 157 10.57 2.91 10.23
CA ILE A 157 10.15 1.84 9.32
C ILE A 157 10.16 0.53 10.13
N SER A 158 8.98 -0.02 10.38
CA SER A 158 8.83 -1.29 11.09
C SER A 158 8.44 -2.41 10.13
N ALA A 159 8.89 -3.64 10.41
CA ALA A 159 8.40 -4.83 9.71
C ALA A 159 6.86 -4.85 9.69
N PRO A 160 6.25 -5.33 8.58
CA PRO A 160 4.83 -5.63 8.57
C PRO A 160 4.49 -6.52 9.78
N ASN A 161 3.36 -6.29 10.44
CA ASN A 161 2.96 -7.17 11.53
C ASN A 161 2.85 -8.60 10.99
N PRO A 162 3.60 -9.59 11.51
CA PRO A 162 3.56 -10.98 11.05
C PRO A 162 2.15 -11.60 11.12
N LYS A 163 1.28 -11.04 11.98
CA LYS A 163 -0.09 -11.50 12.19
C LYS A 163 -1.14 -10.61 11.52
N GLY A 164 -0.76 -9.47 10.91
CA GLY A 164 -1.65 -8.31 10.77
C GLY A 164 -2.04 -7.80 12.16
N ARG A 165 -2.08 -6.49 12.41
CA ARG A 165 -2.46 -6.05 13.77
C ARG A 165 -3.91 -6.49 14.01
N ALA A 166 -4.14 -7.19 15.12
CA ALA A 166 -5.47 -7.29 15.68
C ALA A 166 -6.03 -5.86 15.77
N ALA A 167 -7.26 -5.71 15.32
CA ALA A 167 -8.12 -4.59 15.65
C ALA A 167 -7.88 -4.17 17.11
N PRO A 168 -7.84 -2.88 17.45
CA PRO A 168 -8.02 -2.49 18.84
C PRO A 168 -9.32 -3.15 19.37
N ARG A 169 -9.31 -3.57 20.63
CA ARG A 169 -10.53 -3.99 21.33
C ARG A 169 -11.48 -2.81 21.44
#